data_AF-A0A6V8QW57-F1
#
_entry.id   AF-A0A6V8QW57-F1
#
_cell.length_a   1.000
_cell.length_b   1.000
_cell.length_c   1.000
_cell.angle_alpha   90.00
_cell.angle_beta   90.00
_cell.angle_gamma   90.00
#
_symmetry.space_group_name_H-M   'P 1'
#
loop_
_entity.id
_entity.type
_entity.pdbx_description
1 polymer ?
#
loop_
_entity_poly.entity_id
_entity_poly.type
_entity_poly.pdbx_seq_one_letter_code
_entity_poly.pdbx_strand_id
1 'polypeptide(L)'
;MEGRLTVSEALRDSIKYWSKFVSKCLTKRLDANTFEDYVRLVQSKHRLPPEIIADFFMRPLESRCFSPDPRIPPYVSVLTKLRYTDAVSILRALYRYSSLHALVPEEAQQNGNEANGEGASKQDANKVSSIRWKSSSWLEEVMFYHVIKLLVEGTAFRDSRTALELIHISSKWMALFTTASNSMTADMMSGGLQDPQVRHEMETAWGALVPLVLRLVDNAAFVKVVSQPSAKGTIRAWITPLFSRDVLTC
;
A
#
# COMPACT_ATOMS: atom_id res chain seq x y z
N MET A 1 -1.99 -33.44 -15.84
CA MET A 1 -2.22 -31.98 -15.92
C MET A 1 -3.43 -31.54 -15.08
N GLU A 2 -4.30 -32.48 -14.65
CA GLU A 2 -5.42 -32.31 -13.71
C GLU A 2 -5.16 -31.50 -12.44
N GLY A 3 -4.01 -31.67 -11.77
CA GLY A 3 -3.77 -31.04 -10.47
C GLY A 3 -3.58 -29.51 -10.48
N ARG A 4 -3.27 -28.90 -11.63
CA ARG A 4 -3.15 -27.43 -11.74
C ARG A 4 -4.50 -26.75 -11.96
N LEU A 5 -5.43 -27.42 -12.62
CA LEU A 5 -6.78 -26.90 -12.88
C LEU A 5 -7.59 -26.79 -11.59
N THR A 6 -7.50 -27.80 -10.73
CA THR A 6 -8.19 -27.82 -9.42
C THR A 6 -7.68 -26.75 -8.45
N VAL A 7 -6.37 -26.47 -8.43
CA VAL A 7 -5.78 -25.40 -7.60
C VAL A 7 -6.20 -24.02 -8.08
N SER A 8 -6.23 -23.82 -9.41
CA SER A 8 -6.70 -22.55 -10.01
C SER A 8 -8.19 -22.30 -9.71
N GLU A 9 -9.01 -23.35 -9.77
CA GLU A 9 -10.43 -23.30 -9.38
C GLU A 9 -10.63 -22.98 -7.90
N ALA A 10 -9.92 -23.69 -7.01
CA ALA A 10 -9.99 -23.45 -5.57
C ALA A 10 -9.51 -22.04 -5.18
N LEU A 11 -8.48 -21.51 -5.85
CA LEU A 11 -8.02 -20.13 -5.67
C LEU A 11 -9.08 -19.14 -6.11
N ARG A 12 -9.66 -19.33 -7.30
CA ARG A 12 -10.72 -18.47 -7.84
C ARG A 12 -11.96 -18.47 -6.94
N ASP A 13 -12.34 -19.63 -6.40
CA ASP A 13 -13.47 -19.75 -5.48
C ASP A 13 -13.16 -19.08 -4.13
N SER A 14 -11.93 -19.22 -3.63
CA SER A 14 -11.48 -18.50 -2.44
C SER A 14 -11.52 -16.99 -2.64
N ILE A 15 -11.05 -16.48 -3.79
CA ILE A 15 -11.12 -15.05 -4.16
C ILE A 15 -12.58 -14.58 -4.20
N LYS A 16 -13.47 -15.32 -4.86
CA LYS A 16 -14.90 -14.99 -4.92
C LYS A 16 -15.54 -14.98 -3.52
N TYR A 17 -15.18 -15.93 -2.67
CA TYR A 17 -15.70 -16.02 -1.32
C TYR A 17 -15.23 -14.84 -0.46
N TRP A 18 -13.93 -14.52 -0.49
CA TRP A 18 -13.36 -13.38 0.24
C TRP A 18 -13.97 -12.05 -0.21
N SER A 19 -14.13 -11.84 -1.52
CA SER A 19 -14.80 -10.66 -2.05
C SER A 19 -16.22 -10.48 -1.47
N LYS A 20 -17.02 -11.55 -1.47
CA LYS A 20 -18.37 -11.55 -0.88
C LYS A 20 -18.35 -11.35 0.62
N PHE A 21 -17.40 -11.97 1.32
CA PHE A 21 -17.24 -11.85 2.77
C PHE A 21 -16.92 -10.41 3.18
N VAL A 22 -15.90 -9.80 2.57
CA VAL A 22 -15.49 -8.41 2.87
C VAL A 22 -16.62 -7.43 2.53
N SER A 23 -17.26 -7.58 1.36
CA SER A 23 -18.42 -6.77 0.98
C SER A 23 -19.56 -6.85 2.02
N LYS A 24 -19.85 -8.06 2.52
CA LYS A 24 -20.85 -8.25 3.58
C LYS A 24 -20.44 -7.62 4.91
N CYS A 25 -19.16 -7.72 5.31
CA CYS A 25 -18.67 -7.11 6.54
C CYS A 25 -18.85 -5.59 6.53
N LEU A 26 -18.45 -4.94 5.43
CA LEU A 26 -18.57 -3.49 5.26
C LEU A 26 -20.04 -3.05 5.19
N THR A 27 -20.86 -3.76 4.41
CA THR A 27 -22.29 -3.42 4.22
C THR A 27 -23.09 -3.61 5.51
N LYS A 28 -22.88 -4.73 6.21
CA LYS A 28 -23.56 -5.01 7.48
C LYS A 28 -22.94 -4.32 8.68
N ARG A 29 -21.87 -3.54 8.48
CA ARG A 29 -21.20 -2.77 9.54
C ARG A 29 -20.74 -3.67 10.69
N LEU A 30 -20.23 -4.86 10.37
CA LEU A 30 -19.86 -5.90 11.34
C LEU A 30 -18.84 -5.34 12.35
N ASP A 31 -18.99 -5.64 13.64
CA ASP A 31 -18.00 -5.23 14.62
C ASP A 31 -16.70 -6.05 14.51
N ALA A 32 -15.60 -5.52 15.04
CA ALA A 32 -14.28 -6.14 14.91
C ALA A 32 -14.17 -7.49 15.65
N ASN A 33 -14.89 -7.68 16.76
CA ASN A 33 -14.83 -8.92 17.53
C ASN A 33 -15.53 -10.05 16.78
N THR A 34 -16.74 -9.80 16.29
CA THR A 34 -17.48 -10.76 15.46
C THR A 34 -16.74 -11.04 14.15
N PHE A 35 -16.08 -10.04 13.57
CA PHE A 35 -15.20 -10.23 12.42
C PHE A 35 -14.04 -11.19 12.72
N GLU A 36 -13.41 -11.08 13.90
CA GLU A 36 -12.30 -11.96 14.32
C GLU A 36 -12.71 -13.44 14.33
N ASP A 37 -13.92 -13.75 14.77
CA ASP A 37 -14.42 -15.14 14.77
C ASP A 37 -14.69 -15.66 13.36
N TYR A 38 -15.37 -14.86 12.52
CA TYR A 38 -15.66 -15.27 11.15
C TYR A 38 -14.40 -15.39 10.31
N VAL A 39 -13.46 -14.45 10.41
CA VAL A 39 -12.28 -14.43 9.53
C VAL A 39 -11.37 -15.64 9.78
N ARG A 40 -11.32 -16.18 11.00
CA ARG A 40 -10.63 -17.45 11.30
C ARG A 40 -11.25 -18.62 10.53
N LEU A 41 -12.59 -18.69 10.51
CA LEU A 41 -13.30 -19.72 9.74
C LEU A 41 -13.08 -19.55 8.24
N VAL A 42 -13.14 -18.31 7.73
CA VAL A 42 -12.91 -18.02 6.32
C VAL A 42 -11.49 -18.41 5.92
N GLN A 43 -10.46 -17.97 6.64
CA GLN A 43 -9.07 -18.29 6.32
C GLN A 43 -8.77 -19.78 6.48
N SER A 44 -9.48 -20.51 7.35
CA SER A 44 -9.31 -21.98 7.46
C SER A 44 -9.79 -22.73 6.20
N LYS A 45 -10.87 -22.26 5.55
CA LYS A 45 -11.51 -22.91 4.40
C LYS A 45 -11.08 -22.35 3.05
N HIS A 46 -10.82 -21.05 3.00
CA HIS A 46 -10.51 -20.28 1.79
C HIS A 46 -9.20 -19.52 2.00
N ARG A 47 -8.07 -20.23 2.03
CA ARG A 47 -6.77 -19.60 2.28
C ARG A 47 -6.39 -18.67 1.15
N LEU A 48 -6.02 -17.44 1.49
CA LEU A 48 -5.40 -16.50 0.56
C LEU A 48 -4.07 -15.96 1.11
N PRO A 49 -3.14 -15.57 0.22
CA PRO A 49 -1.93 -14.84 0.59
C PRO A 49 -2.23 -13.48 1.23
N PRO A 50 -1.35 -13.00 2.13
CA PRO A 50 -1.45 -11.69 2.78
C PRO A 50 -1.72 -10.52 1.82
N GLU A 51 -1.07 -10.52 0.66
CA GLU A 51 -1.18 -9.45 -0.33
C GLU A 51 -2.58 -9.39 -0.93
N ILE A 52 -3.20 -10.54 -1.21
CA ILE A 52 -4.55 -10.61 -1.76
C ILE A 52 -5.57 -10.20 -0.70
N ILE A 53 -5.36 -10.61 0.56
CA ILE A 53 -6.23 -10.22 1.66
C ILE A 53 -6.18 -8.70 1.86
N ALA A 54 -4.98 -8.11 1.91
CA ALA A 54 -4.82 -6.65 2.04
C ALA A 54 -5.49 -5.89 0.90
N ASP A 55 -5.35 -6.38 -0.34
CA ASP A 55 -5.96 -5.77 -1.53
C ASP A 55 -7.48 -5.64 -1.39
N PHE A 56 -8.18 -6.64 -0.83
CA PHE A 56 -9.64 -6.56 -0.65
C PHE A 56 -10.10 -5.42 0.25
N PHE A 57 -9.30 -5.03 1.25
CA PHE A 57 -9.66 -3.97 2.18
C PHE A 57 -9.24 -2.59 1.68
N MET A 58 -8.17 -2.49 0.88
CA MET A 58 -7.65 -1.22 0.39
C MET A 58 -8.17 -0.84 -0.99
N ARG A 59 -8.74 -1.79 -1.75
CA ARG A 59 -9.19 -1.55 -3.12
C ARG A 59 -10.46 -0.69 -3.17
N PRO A 60 -10.48 0.38 -3.99
CA PRO A 60 -11.71 1.11 -4.30
C PRO A 60 -12.68 0.28 -5.15
N LEU A 61 -13.97 0.46 -4.89
CA LEU A 61 -15.03 -0.07 -5.74
C LEU A 61 -15.39 1.00 -6.79
N GLU A 62 -15.74 0.60 -8.01
CA GLU A 62 -16.11 1.57 -9.07
C GLU A 62 -17.24 2.51 -8.64
N SER A 63 -18.21 2.00 -7.89
CA SER A 63 -19.32 2.77 -7.33
C SER A 63 -18.99 3.55 -6.06
N ARG A 64 -17.84 3.27 -5.43
CA ARG A 64 -17.39 3.85 -4.15
C ARG A 64 -15.87 4.04 -4.15
N CYS A 65 -15.42 5.04 -4.90
CA CYS A 65 -14.00 5.39 -5.02
C CYS A 65 -13.66 6.76 -4.43
N PHE A 66 -14.61 7.43 -3.75
CA PHE A 66 -14.34 8.76 -3.19
C PHE A 66 -13.40 8.69 -1.99
N SER A 67 -13.78 7.94 -0.96
CA SER A 67 -12.96 7.75 0.24
C SER A 67 -13.19 6.35 0.85
N PRO A 68 -12.18 5.73 1.49
CA PRO A 68 -12.33 4.42 2.12
C PRO A 68 -13.35 4.38 3.26
N ASP A 69 -13.78 3.17 3.65
CA ASP A 69 -14.70 2.97 4.79
C ASP A 69 -13.93 3.03 6.14
N PRO A 70 -14.39 3.81 7.14
CA PRO A 70 -13.74 3.93 8.45
C PRO A 70 -13.68 2.64 9.27
N ARG A 71 -14.35 1.54 8.85
CA ARG A 71 -14.22 0.21 9.47
C ARG A 71 -13.02 -0.60 8.99
N ILE A 72 -12.35 -0.16 7.93
CA ILE A 72 -11.17 -0.87 7.41
C ILE A 72 -10.08 -0.99 8.48
N PRO A 73 -9.68 0.07 9.22
CA PRO A 73 -8.58 -0.04 10.18
C PRO A 73 -8.77 -1.08 11.29
N PRO A 74 -9.93 -1.17 11.97
CA PRO A 74 -10.19 -2.24 12.93
C PRO A 74 -10.06 -3.65 12.34
N TYR A 75 -10.54 -3.89 11.11
CA TYR A 75 -10.40 -5.20 10.47
C TYR A 75 -8.95 -5.52 10.12
N VAL A 76 -8.19 -4.56 9.60
CA VAL A 76 -6.75 -4.71 9.34
C VAL A 76 -5.98 -5.00 10.63
N SER A 77 -6.35 -4.38 11.74
CA SER A 77 -5.79 -4.67 13.06
C SER A 77 -6.01 -6.14 13.47
N VAL A 78 -7.22 -6.65 13.29
CA VAL A 78 -7.54 -8.07 13.53
C VAL A 78 -6.73 -8.98 12.60
N LEU A 79 -6.65 -8.68 11.31
CA LEU A 79 -5.91 -9.48 10.33
C LEU A 79 -4.42 -9.55 10.65
N THR A 80 -3.82 -8.44 11.07
CA THR A 80 -2.40 -8.38 11.45
C THR A 80 -2.13 -9.09 12.77
N LYS A 81 -3.04 -9.00 13.76
CA LYS A 81 -2.99 -9.79 15.00
C LYS A 81 -3.02 -11.31 14.71
N LEU A 82 -3.87 -11.73 13.77
CA LEU A 82 -3.98 -13.13 13.33
C LEU A 82 -2.89 -13.56 12.33
N ARG A 83 -2.01 -12.63 11.92
CA ARG A 83 -0.94 -12.87 10.92
C ARG A 83 -1.47 -13.29 9.54
N TYR A 84 -2.68 -12.84 9.20
CA TYR A 84 -3.26 -13.01 7.86
C TYR A 84 -2.87 -11.87 6.93
N THR A 85 -2.30 -10.80 7.47
CA THR A 85 -1.73 -9.69 6.73
C THR A 85 -0.47 -9.20 7.44
N ASP A 86 0.46 -8.61 6.68
CA ASP A 86 1.72 -8.03 7.17
C ASP A 86 1.91 -6.57 6.73
N ALA A 87 2.95 -5.93 7.27
CA ALA A 87 3.26 -4.53 7.00
C ALA A 87 3.50 -4.25 5.52
N VAL A 88 4.22 -5.15 4.82
CA VAL A 88 4.56 -4.99 3.40
C VAL A 88 3.31 -5.05 2.54
N SER A 89 2.43 -6.01 2.80
CA SER A 89 1.15 -6.20 2.11
C SER A 89 0.24 -4.98 2.26
N ILE A 90 0.17 -4.40 3.46
CA ILE A 90 -0.58 -3.16 3.74
C ILE A 90 -0.02 -2.01 2.92
N LEU A 91 1.29 -1.76 3.02
CA LEU A 91 1.92 -0.63 2.33
C LEU A 91 1.84 -0.75 0.80
N ARG A 92 1.94 -1.97 0.25
CA ARG A 92 1.77 -2.23 -1.19
C ARG A 92 0.35 -1.95 -1.66
N ALA A 93 -0.64 -2.41 -0.91
CA ALA A 93 -2.04 -2.22 -1.26
C ALA A 93 -2.43 -0.74 -1.18
N LEU A 94 -2.00 -0.02 -0.14
CA LEU A 94 -2.18 1.42 -0.04
C LEU A 94 -1.48 2.17 -1.18
N TYR A 95 -0.23 1.82 -1.47
CA TYR A 95 0.54 2.46 -2.54
C TYR A 95 -0.17 2.34 -3.88
N ARG A 96 -0.70 1.15 -4.18
CA ARG A 96 -1.42 0.86 -5.44
C ARG A 96 -2.65 1.76 -5.64
N TYR A 97 -3.37 2.07 -4.56
CA TYR A 97 -4.66 2.74 -4.62
C TYR A 97 -4.66 4.19 -4.14
N SER A 98 -3.49 4.72 -3.76
CA SER A 98 -3.32 6.09 -3.26
C SER A 98 -3.84 7.13 -4.24
N SER A 99 -4.51 8.16 -3.71
CA SER A 99 -4.94 9.34 -4.48
C SER A 99 -3.77 10.18 -4.96
N LEU A 100 -2.58 10.08 -4.33
CA LEU A 100 -1.38 10.84 -4.73
C LEU A 100 -0.92 10.53 -6.16
N HIS A 101 -1.22 9.35 -6.70
CA HIS A 101 -0.94 9.04 -8.10
C HIS A 101 -1.66 9.98 -9.07
N ALA A 102 -2.77 10.61 -8.67
CA ALA A 102 -3.45 11.60 -9.51
C ALA A 102 -2.64 12.89 -9.68
N LEU A 103 -1.68 13.15 -8.80
CA LEU A 103 -0.80 14.34 -8.83
C LEU A 103 0.49 14.08 -9.61
N VAL A 104 0.73 12.85 -10.05
CA VAL A 104 1.94 12.49 -10.80
C VAL A 104 1.67 12.59 -12.29
N PRO A 105 2.48 13.35 -13.06
CA PRO A 105 2.37 13.43 -14.51
C PRO A 105 2.42 12.05 -15.17
N GLU A 106 1.62 11.81 -16.22
CA GLU A 106 1.50 10.50 -16.88
C GLU A 106 2.85 9.95 -17.37
N GLU A 107 3.77 10.83 -17.78
CA GLU A 107 5.13 10.49 -18.22
C GLU A 107 5.99 9.88 -17.09
N ALA A 108 5.78 10.32 -15.85
CA ALA A 108 6.48 9.80 -14.69
C ALA A 108 5.87 8.46 -14.18
N GLN A 109 4.63 8.14 -14.56
CA GLN A 109 3.97 6.89 -14.17
C GLN A 109 4.51 5.67 -14.94
N GLN A 110 5.04 5.84 -16.15
CA GLN A 110 5.52 4.74 -17.00
C GLN A 110 6.86 4.16 -16.54
N ASN A 111 7.73 4.96 -15.91
CA ASN A 111 9.04 4.51 -15.43
C ASN A 111 8.99 3.65 -14.14
N GLY A 112 7.82 3.48 -13.53
CA GLY A 112 7.64 2.69 -12.30
C GLY A 112 7.12 1.26 -12.51
N ASN A 113 6.82 0.86 -13.75
CA ASN A 113 6.08 -0.35 -14.08
C ASN A 113 6.89 -1.36 -14.93
N GLU A 114 8.10 -1.70 -14.48
CA GLU A 114 8.86 -2.88 -14.89
C GLU A 114 9.20 -3.66 -13.60
N ALA A 115 9.00 -4.97 -13.42
CA ALA A 115 8.80 -6.08 -14.33
C ALA A 115 7.99 -7.20 -13.66
N ASN A 116 7.02 -7.76 -14.37
CA ASN A 116 6.65 -9.19 -14.32
C ASN A 116 5.64 -9.48 -15.44
N GLY A 117 6.10 -10.18 -16.48
CA GLY A 117 5.24 -10.73 -17.52
C GLY A 117 5.70 -10.37 -18.93
N GLU A 118 6.55 -11.24 -19.50
CA GLU A 118 6.89 -11.27 -20.91
C GLU A 118 5.63 -11.46 -21.77
N GLY A 119 5.56 -10.71 -22.88
CA GLY A 119 4.76 -11.07 -24.05
C GLY A 119 3.27 -10.76 -24.01
N ALA A 120 2.90 -9.49 -24.14
CA ALA A 120 1.58 -9.13 -24.69
C ALA A 120 1.71 -7.96 -25.67
N SER A 121 1.24 -8.21 -26.88
CA SER A 121 1.32 -7.39 -28.08
C SER A 121 0.75 -5.98 -27.89
N LYS A 122 1.42 -5.01 -28.52
CA LYS A 122 1.11 -3.56 -28.56
C LYS A 122 -0.18 -3.23 -29.30
N GLN A 123 -1.34 -3.72 -28.85
CA GLN A 123 -2.64 -3.29 -29.40
C GLN A 123 -3.83 -3.34 -28.44
N ASP A 124 -3.70 -3.90 -27.23
CA ASP A 124 -4.76 -3.92 -26.20
C ASP A 124 -4.50 -2.96 -25.02
N ALA A 125 -3.69 -1.91 -25.21
CA ALA A 125 -3.47 -0.85 -24.22
C ALA A 125 -4.65 0.15 -24.14
N ASN A 126 -5.89 -0.34 -24.33
CA ASN A 126 -7.08 0.47 -24.14
C ASN A 126 -7.37 0.57 -22.63
N LYS A 127 -6.75 1.56 -21.99
CA LYS A 127 -7.28 2.29 -20.84
C LYS A 127 -7.85 1.41 -19.71
N VAL A 128 -7.02 0.56 -19.09
CA VAL A 128 -7.29 0.16 -17.70
C VAL A 128 -7.02 1.40 -16.84
N SER A 129 -8.00 2.29 -16.73
CA SER A 129 -7.97 3.33 -15.69
C SER A 129 -7.87 2.57 -14.37
N SER A 130 -6.68 2.48 -13.80
CA SER A 130 -6.49 1.83 -12.51
C SER A 130 -7.42 2.54 -11.52
N ILE A 131 -8.44 1.84 -11.02
CA ILE A 131 -9.38 2.42 -10.07
C ILE A 131 -8.56 2.81 -8.84
N ARG A 132 -8.54 4.11 -8.52
CA ARG A 132 -7.82 4.71 -7.39
C ARG A 132 -8.81 5.47 -6.52
N TRP A 133 -8.43 5.70 -5.26
CA TRP A 133 -9.18 6.59 -4.39
C TRP A 133 -9.06 8.04 -4.88
N LYS A 134 -10.14 8.81 -4.72
CA LYS A 134 -10.08 10.28 -4.90
C LYS A 134 -9.46 10.95 -3.68
N SER A 135 -9.70 10.41 -2.49
CA SER A 135 -9.15 10.85 -1.22
C SER A 135 -8.83 9.63 -0.34
N SER A 136 -7.54 9.36 -0.13
CA SER A 136 -7.05 8.24 0.70
C SER A 136 -6.13 8.64 1.85
N SER A 137 -5.83 9.94 2.01
CA SER A 137 -4.84 10.46 2.95
C SER A 137 -5.07 10.03 4.40
N TRP A 138 -6.31 10.07 4.87
CA TRP A 138 -6.64 9.65 6.24
C TRP A 138 -6.38 8.15 6.47
N LEU A 139 -6.67 7.31 5.47
CA LEU A 139 -6.45 5.86 5.57
C LEU A 139 -4.95 5.57 5.54
N GLU A 140 -4.21 6.26 4.67
CA GLU A 140 -2.76 6.19 4.59
C GLU A 140 -2.12 6.56 5.94
N GLU A 141 -2.53 7.69 6.54
CA GLU A 141 -2.09 8.11 7.87
C GLU A 141 -2.32 7.01 8.92
N VAL A 142 -3.56 6.55 9.06
CA VAL A 142 -3.91 5.52 10.07
C VAL A 142 -3.10 4.24 9.84
N MET A 143 -2.92 3.83 8.59
CA MET A 143 -2.18 2.61 8.27
C MET A 143 -0.66 2.78 8.45
N PHE A 144 -0.09 3.95 8.18
CA PHE A 144 1.32 4.22 8.48
C PHE A 144 1.57 4.13 9.98
N TYR A 145 0.70 4.71 10.81
CA TYR A 145 0.78 4.55 12.27
C TYR A 145 0.57 3.09 12.72
N HIS A 146 -0.31 2.35 12.05
CA HIS A 146 -0.45 0.91 12.31
C HIS A 146 0.84 0.14 12.00
N VAL A 147 1.52 0.44 10.90
CA VAL A 147 2.81 -0.17 10.57
C VAL A 147 3.91 0.25 11.54
N ILE A 148 3.95 1.51 11.97
CA ILE A 148 4.84 1.98 13.04
C ILE A 148 4.64 1.14 14.30
N LYS A 149 3.39 0.89 14.70
CA LYS A 149 3.08 0.03 15.83
C LYS A 149 3.64 -1.39 15.64
N LEU A 150 3.46 -1.99 14.46
CA LEU A 150 4.03 -3.31 14.16
C LEU A 150 5.57 -3.32 14.25
N LEU A 151 6.24 -2.22 13.87
CA LEU A 151 7.70 -2.08 13.99
C LEU A 151 8.15 -1.99 15.44
N VAL A 152 7.43 -1.21 16.26
CA VAL A 152 7.70 -1.06 17.70
C VAL A 152 7.50 -2.38 18.45
N GLU A 153 6.46 -3.13 18.09
CA GLU A 153 6.18 -4.46 18.67
C GLU A 153 7.15 -5.55 18.16
N GLY A 154 7.99 -5.24 17.16
CA GLY A 154 8.92 -6.20 16.57
C GLY A 154 8.24 -7.26 15.70
N THR A 155 7.06 -6.96 15.15
CA THR A 155 6.25 -7.91 14.39
C THR A 155 6.03 -7.55 12.93
N ALA A 156 6.59 -6.42 12.48
CA ALA A 156 6.48 -5.93 11.11
C ALA A 156 7.18 -6.82 10.07
N PHE A 157 8.27 -7.49 10.43
CA PHE A 157 9.00 -8.41 9.56
C PHE A 157 9.56 -9.57 10.39
N ARG A 158 9.71 -10.74 9.77
CA ARG A 158 10.23 -11.96 10.43
C ARG A 158 11.63 -12.32 9.99
N ASP A 159 12.00 -11.91 8.78
CA ASP A 159 13.25 -12.28 8.12
C ASP A 159 13.79 -11.12 7.27
N SER A 160 15.04 -11.28 6.84
CA SER A 160 15.74 -10.25 6.06
C SER A 160 15.04 -9.89 4.76
N ARG A 161 14.35 -10.83 4.11
CA ARG A 161 13.67 -10.56 2.84
C ARG A 161 12.50 -9.62 3.06
N THR A 162 11.64 -9.87 4.05
CA THR A 162 10.52 -8.96 4.36
C THR A 162 11.02 -7.57 4.78
N ALA A 163 12.14 -7.48 5.49
CA ALA A 163 12.76 -6.19 5.80
C ALA A 163 13.23 -5.44 4.53
N LEU A 164 13.85 -6.13 3.57
CA LEU A 164 14.22 -5.53 2.27
C LEU A 164 13.00 -5.10 1.46
N GLU A 165 11.93 -5.90 1.47
CA GLU A 165 10.68 -5.55 0.80
C GLU A 165 10.02 -4.32 1.45
N LEU A 166 10.17 -4.15 2.77
CA LEU A 166 9.71 -2.99 3.52
C LEU A 166 10.48 -1.71 3.15
N ILE A 167 11.81 -1.80 2.97
CA ILE A 167 12.63 -0.69 2.42
C ILE A 167 12.13 -0.34 1.01
N HIS A 168 11.98 -1.35 0.16
CA HIS A 168 11.62 -1.14 -1.23
C HIS A 168 10.26 -0.44 -1.36
N ILE A 169 9.23 -0.89 -0.65
CA ILE A 169 7.93 -0.21 -0.70
C ILE A 169 7.99 1.19 -0.07
N SER A 170 8.79 1.39 0.98
CA SER A 170 9.00 2.72 1.57
C SER A 170 9.71 3.67 0.59
N SER A 171 10.68 3.20 -0.20
CA SER A 171 11.32 4.01 -1.26
C SER A 171 10.32 4.42 -2.33
N LYS A 172 9.40 3.52 -2.70
CA LYS A 172 8.33 3.82 -3.68
C LYS A 172 7.40 4.89 -3.14
N TRP A 173 7.02 4.83 -1.87
CA TRP A 173 6.25 5.88 -1.21
C TRP A 173 6.97 7.22 -1.22
N MET A 174 8.24 7.26 -0.76
CA MET A 174 9.01 8.51 -0.76
C MET A 174 9.13 9.11 -2.16
N ALA A 175 9.45 8.29 -3.18
CA ALA A 175 9.52 8.75 -4.57
C ALA A 175 8.18 9.30 -5.07
N LEU A 176 7.06 8.62 -4.78
CA LEU A 176 5.72 9.09 -5.13
C LEU A 176 5.42 10.46 -4.51
N PHE A 177 5.71 10.63 -3.23
CA PHE A 177 5.55 11.92 -2.56
C PHE A 177 6.43 13.00 -3.16
N THR A 178 7.73 12.74 -3.40
CA THR A 178 8.63 13.71 -4.03
C THR A 178 8.11 14.15 -5.39
N THR A 179 7.66 13.21 -6.23
CA THR A 179 7.12 13.55 -7.55
C THR A 179 5.80 14.32 -7.45
N ALA A 180 4.88 13.92 -6.56
CA ALA A 180 3.63 14.62 -6.34
C ALA A 180 3.85 16.06 -5.83
N SER A 181 4.74 16.25 -4.85
CA SER A 181 5.11 17.57 -4.34
C SER A 181 5.73 18.45 -5.43
N ASN A 182 6.66 17.91 -6.23
CA ASN A 182 7.27 18.67 -7.32
C ASN A 182 6.25 19.08 -8.38
N SER A 183 5.31 18.20 -8.72
CA SER A 183 4.23 18.51 -9.67
C SER A 183 3.32 19.60 -9.13
N MET A 184 2.97 19.54 -7.83
CA MET A 184 2.15 20.55 -7.17
C MET A 184 2.86 21.92 -7.13
N THR A 185 4.17 21.95 -6.82
CA THR A 185 4.96 23.18 -6.84
C THR A 185 5.09 23.76 -8.25
N ALA A 186 5.26 22.92 -9.27
CA ALA A 186 5.31 23.37 -10.65
C ALA A 186 3.99 24.00 -11.12
N ASP A 187 2.85 23.39 -10.74
CA ASP A 187 1.51 23.94 -11.01
C ASP A 187 1.27 25.28 -10.28
N MET A 188 1.79 25.42 -9.05
CA MET A 188 1.76 26.69 -8.33
C MET A 188 2.56 27.79 -9.07
N MET A 189 3.74 27.46 -9.57
CA MET A 189 4.60 28.40 -10.29
C MET A 189 4.05 28.80 -11.67
N SER A 190 3.24 27.94 -12.31
CA SER A 190 2.58 28.23 -13.58
C SER A 190 1.29 29.05 -13.44
N GLY A 191 0.90 29.40 -12.21
CA GLY A 191 -0.31 30.19 -11.91
C GLY A 191 -1.58 29.35 -11.78
N GLY A 192 -1.45 28.03 -11.57
CA GLY A 192 -2.58 27.15 -11.27
C GLY A 192 -3.29 27.53 -9.96
N LEU A 193 -4.63 27.47 -9.97
CA LEU A 193 -5.43 27.59 -8.75
C LEU A 193 -5.25 26.32 -7.92
N GLN A 194 -4.54 26.42 -6.80
CA GLN A 194 -4.41 25.30 -5.88
C GLN A 194 -5.76 24.93 -5.28
N ASP A 195 -6.05 23.63 -5.27
CA ASP A 195 -7.09 23.09 -4.39
C ASP A 195 -6.49 22.92 -2.98
N PRO A 196 -6.88 23.75 -1.99
CA PRO A 196 -6.36 23.65 -0.62
C PRO A 196 -6.64 22.28 0.00
N GLN A 197 -7.68 21.56 -0.47
CA GLN A 197 -7.98 20.21 -0.03
C GLN A 197 -6.88 19.24 -0.42
N VAL A 198 -6.40 19.29 -1.67
CA VAL A 198 -5.36 18.39 -2.17
C VAL A 198 -4.04 18.59 -1.40
N ARG A 199 -3.71 19.86 -1.09
CA ARG A 199 -2.53 20.19 -0.28
C ARG A 199 -2.63 19.59 1.13
N HIS A 200 -3.77 19.77 1.78
CA HIS A 200 -4.01 19.22 3.11
C HIS A 200 -3.97 17.68 3.13
N GLU A 201 -4.52 17.02 2.12
CA GLU A 201 -4.46 15.57 2.00
C GLU A 201 -3.03 15.06 1.85
N MET A 202 -2.20 15.74 1.04
CA MET A 202 -0.78 15.41 0.91
C MET A 202 -0.03 15.61 2.23
N GLU A 203 -0.24 16.75 2.90
CA GLU A 203 0.38 17.06 4.21
C GLU A 203 0.01 16.01 5.27
N THR A 204 -1.25 15.55 5.29
CA THR A 204 -1.74 14.52 6.21
C THR A 204 -1.00 13.20 6.03
N ALA A 205 -0.95 12.71 4.79
CA ALA A 205 -0.28 11.44 4.50
C ALA A 205 1.24 11.54 4.69
N TRP A 206 1.84 12.68 4.34
CA TRP A 206 3.27 12.97 4.57
C TRP A 206 3.63 13.01 6.05
N GLY A 207 2.80 13.67 6.86
CA GLY A 207 2.96 13.79 8.31
C GLY A 207 3.03 12.45 9.03
N ALA A 208 2.48 11.38 8.44
CA ALA A 208 2.56 10.02 8.96
C ALA A 208 3.64 9.15 8.27
N LEU A 209 3.96 9.40 7.00
CA LEU A 209 5.06 8.72 6.31
C LEU A 209 6.42 9.04 6.93
N VAL A 210 6.67 10.30 7.29
CA VAL A 210 7.95 10.71 7.89
C VAL A 210 8.23 9.95 9.19
N PRO A 211 7.30 9.88 10.18
CA PRO A 211 7.44 9.03 11.36
C PRO A 211 7.68 7.54 11.04
N LEU A 212 7.07 7.01 9.97
CA LEU A 212 7.29 5.63 9.55
C LEU A 212 8.72 5.41 9.08
N VAL A 213 9.24 6.29 8.22
CA VAL A 213 10.61 6.26 7.72
C VAL A 213 11.63 6.41 8.86
N LEU A 214 11.39 7.34 9.78
CA LEU A 214 12.21 7.52 10.98
C LEU A 214 12.22 6.25 11.85
N ARG A 215 11.04 5.65 12.08
CA ARG A 215 10.95 4.42 12.87
C ARG A 215 11.68 3.24 12.23
N LEU A 216 11.73 3.18 10.89
CA LEU A 216 12.49 2.15 10.18
C LEU A 216 13.99 2.28 10.42
N VAL A 217 14.54 3.50 10.36
CA VAL A 217 15.98 3.72 10.61
C VAL A 217 16.38 3.57 12.07
N ASP A 218 15.47 3.84 13.00
CA ASP A 218 15.72 3.64 14.42
C ASP A 218 15.61 2.17 14.85
N ASN A 219 15.10 1.28 13.99
CA ASN A 219 14.95 -0.13 14.32
C ASN A 219 16.28 -0.89 14.11
N ALA A 220 16.96 -1.25 15.20
CA ALA A 220 18.25 -1.93 15.16
C ALA A 220 18.24 -3.25 14.37
N ALA A 221 17.15 -4.03 14.43
CA ALA A 221 17.02 -5.28 13.68
C ALA A 221 16.93 -4.99 12.17
N PHE A 222 16.20 -3.95 11.79
CA PHE A 222 16.11 -3.48 10.42
C PHE A 222 17.46 -2.99 9.93
N VAL A 223 18.11 -2.05 10.64
CA VAL A 223 19.43 -1.50 10.29
C VAL A 223 20.47 -2.61 10.10
N LYS A 224 20.43 -3.65 10.94
CA LYS A 224 21.32 -4.81 10.80
C LYS A 224 21.13 -5.55 9.48
N VAL A 225 19.89 -5.74 9.03
CA VAL A 225 19.58 -6.36 7.73
C VAL A 225 20.05 -5.45 6.60
N VAL A 226 19.76 -4.16 6.71
CA VAL A 226 20.10 -3.16 5.70
C VAL A 226 21.62 -2.98 5.58
N SER A 227 22.39 -3.16 6.65
CA SER A 227 23.85 -3.05 6.62
C SER A 227 24.55 -4.22 5.89
N GLN A 228 23.81 -5.25 5.46
CA GLN A 228 24.39 -6.39 4.76
C GLN A 228 24.76 -6.05 3.31
N PRO A 229 25.86 -6.62 2.75
CA PRO A 229 26.30 -6.31 1.38
C PRO A 229 25.24 -6.57 0.31
N SER A 230 24.34 -7.53 0.54
CA SER A 230 23.22 -7.88 -0.34
C SER A 230 22.15 -6.78 -0.45
N ALA A 231 22.12 -5.83 0.48
CA ALA A 231 21.12 -4.77 0.54
C ALA A 231 21.55 -3.44 -0.12
N LYS A 232 22.82 -3.32 -0.56
CA LYS A 232 23.42 -2.07 -1.05
C LYS A 232 22.64 -1.41 -2.20
N GLY A 233 22.10 -2.22 -3.13
CA GLY A 233 21.31 -1.72 -4.25
C GLY A 233 19.98 -1.10 -3.81
N THR A 234 19.27 -1.79 -2.91
CA THR A 234 18.00 -1.33 -2.34
C THR A 234 18.18 -0.07 -1.47
N ILE A 235 19.26 -0.01 -0.70
CA ILE A 235 19.63 1.19 0.09
C ILE A 235 19.85 2.39 -0.82
N ARG A 236 20.61 2.22 -1.92
CA ARG A 236 20.89 3.33 -2.84
C ARG A 236 19.58 3.93 -3.36
N ALA A 237 18.64 3.09 -3.80
CA ALA A 237 17.33 3.53 -4.27
C ALA A 237 16.47 4.19 -3.16
N TRP A 238 16.65 3.79 -1.90
CA TRP A 238 15.94 4.34 -0.76
C TRP A 238 16.51 5.67 -0.27
N ILE A 239 17.82 5.86 -0.40
CA ILE A 239 18.54 7.09 -0.04
C ILE A 239 18.36 8.19 -1.09
N THR A 240 18.34 7.86 -2.39
CA THR A 240 18.28 8.87 -3.46
C THR A 240 17.14 9.90 -3.32
N PRO A 241 15.89 9.50 -2.98
CA PRO A 241 14.80 10.46 -2.78
C PRO A 241 15.01 11.37 -1.56
N LEU A 242 15.69 10.89 -0.51
CA LEU A 242 15.93 11.65 0.72
C LEU A 242 16.95 12.79 0.54
N PHE A 243 17.81 12.71 -0.48
CA PHE A 243 18.83 13.72 -0.78
C PHE A 243 18.50 14.60 -1.99
N SER A 244 17.34 14.41 -2.63
CA SER A 244 16.79 15.43 -3.53
C SER A 244 16.41 16.65 -2.69
N ARG A 245 17.19 17.70 -2.87
CA ARG A 245 17.38 18.84 -1.95
C ARG A 245 16.19 19.81 -1.85
N ASP A 246 15.00 19.40 -2.29
CA ASP A 246 13.84 20.26 -2.48
C ASP A 246 12.66 19.98 -1.52
N VAL A 247 12.80 18.99 -0.62
CA VAL A 247 11.70 18.56 0.28
C VAL A 247 11.66 19.32 1.62
N LEU A 248 12.69 20.09 1.96
CA LEU A 248 12.82 20.76 3.28
C LEU A 248 12.75 22.30 3.24
N THR A 249 12.41 22.89 2.09
CA THR A 249 12.23 24.34 1.95
C THR A 249 10.88 24.65 1.32
N CYS A 250 9.81 24.40 2.07
CA CYS A 250 8.51 25.07 1.94
C CYS A 250 7.88 25.10 3.34
#